data_AF-A0A518J1F2-F1
#
_entry.id   AF-A0A518J1F2-F1
#
_cell.length_a   1.000
_cell.length_b   1.000
_cell.length_c   1.000
_cell.angle_alpha   90.00
_cell.angle_beta   90.00
_cell.angle_gamma   90.00
#
_symmetry.space_group_name_H-M   'P 1'
#
loop_
_entity.id
_entity.type
_entity.pdbx_description
1 polymer ?
#
loop_
_entity_poly.entity_id
_entity_poly.type
_entity_poly.pdbx_seq_one_letter_code
_entity_poly.pdbx_strand_id
1 'polypeptide(L)'
;MKRTLIITAFSLAISTSSVFGQTIQSQDHHAGHNHATTGTTKAREINQAGPHGGSLKQTDNLQIETIVSQGGLRMFVYDRTGHPVSVDKGRGAASVRVEGHAKRYRYDLLPDGKGALTAPVNLSQLAGRQIDVAIQLVGMKAAGRSVVSFNEVATVPASEQQLAAAAIARQKICPVSGKPLGSMGDPVTVDINGQKLYVCCAGCVGAVKSNPAKYATGRPQITVTTATQADAAAIAAQKVCPVMDEPLGGMGTPIKVMVGDKPTYLCCKGCIKKVQAEPAKYLAMVHGKQMGSGGTEESGNVVAAGTEQVREGIFKVVAADAPFIAAQKKCPVMDEPLDAMGGPYKVNAAGKAIYICCPGCAKKIAAEPNKWLAVLKSQGVEAPLIK
;
A
#
# COMPACT_ATOMS: atom_id res chain seq x y z
N MET A 1 -15.81 -16.75 -67.69
CA MET A 1 -14.61 -17.08 -66.89
C MET A 1 -15.04 -17.99 -65.74
N LYS A 2 -14.80 -19.30 -65.87
CA LYS A 2 -15.14 -20.36 -64.90
C LYS A 2 -13.85 -21.11 -64.60
N ARG A 3 -13.55 -21.37 -63.33
CA ARG A 3 -12.51 -22.31 -62.91
C ARG A 3 -13.06 -23.18 -61.79
N THR A 4 -13.02 -24.48 -62.03
CA THR A 4 -13.23 -25.53 -61.02
C THR A 4 -12.33 -26.73 -61.35
N LEU A 5 -11.58 -27.20 -60.35
CA LEU A 5 -11.19 -28.61 -60.03
C LEU A 5 -10.19 -29.32 -61.01
N ILE A 6 -9.16 -30.13 -60.67
CA ILE A 6 -8.89 -31.22 -59.68
C ILE A 6 -7.34 -31.50 -59.60
N ILE A 7 -6.68 -31.54 -58.42
CA ILE A 7 -6.14 -32.66 -57.56
C ILE A 7 -4.98 -33.55 -58.10
N THR A 8 -3.88 -33.65 -57.32
CA THR A 8 -3.12 -34.87 -56.84
C THR A 8 -1.71 -34.45 -56.37
N ALA A 9 -0.95 -35.03 -55.42
CA ALA A 9 -1.08 -35.89 -54.22
C ALA A 9 0.35 -35.97 -53.56
N PHE A 10 0.50 -36.68 -52.42
CA PHE A 10 1.70 -37.03 -51.62
C PHE A 10 2.00 -36.17 -50.37
N SER A 11 2.33 -36.69 -49.17
CA SER A 11 2.12 -37.95 -48.44
C SER A 11 2.52 -37.66 -46.97
N LEU A 12 1.80 -38.22 -46.01
CA LEU A 12 1.95 -38.00 -44.56
C LEU A 12 2.48 -39.27 -43.89
N ALA A 13 3.36 -39.17 -42.90
CA ALA A 13 3.73 -40.27 -42.00
C ALA A 13 3.66 -39.82 -40.53
N ILE A 14 2.97 -40.61 -39.71
CA ILE A 14 2.74 -40.44 -38.27
C ILE A 14 3.42 -41.61 -37.55
N SER A 15 4.00 -41.39 -36.37
CA SER A 15 4.27 -42.46 -35.40
C SER A 15 4.21 -41.92 -33.97
N THR A 16 3.46 -42.61 -33.13
CA THR A 16 3.19 -42.42 -31.70
C THR A 16 4.14 -43.27 -30.85
N SER A 17 4.45 -42.90 -29.59
CA SER A 17 4.34 -43.76 -28.38
C SER A 17 4.93 -43.18 -27.06
N SER A 18 4.07 -43.23 -26.03
CA SER A 18 4.21 -43.65 -24.60
C SER A 18 5.15 -43.03 -23.55
N VAL A 19 4.55 -42.90 -22.36
CA VAL A 19 5.02 -42.53 -21.01
C VAL A 19 5.58 -43.75 -20.25
N PHE A 20 6.54 -43.59 -19.34
CA PHE A 20 6.61 -44.21 -17.98
C PHE A 20 7.81 -43.63 -17.20
N GLY A 21 7.62 -43.31 -15.92
CA GLY A 21 8.68 -42.88 -14.99
C GLY A 21 9.05 -43.96 -13.98
N GLN A 22 10.22 -43.85 -13.36
CA GLN A 22 10.56 -44.52 -12.09
C GLN A 22 11.55 -43.69 -11.27
N THR A 23 11.22 -43.57 -9.98
CA THR A 23 12.00 -43.06 -8.84
C THR A 23 12.95 -44.14 -8.34
N ILE A 24 14.21 -43.84 -8.00
CA ILE A 24 14.98 -44.59 -7.00
C ILE A 24 15.86 -43.63 -6.18
N GLN A 25 15.77 -43.78 -4.87
CA GLN A 25 16.56 -43.17 -3.81
C GLN A 25 17.37 -44.29 -3.15
N SER A 26 18.65 -44.09 -2.86
CA SER A 26 19.34 -44.67 -1.68
C SER A 26 20.78 -44.16 -1.57
N GLN A 27 21.15 -43.90 -0.32
CA GLN A 27 22.45 -43.47 0.19
C GLN A 27 23.42 -44.65 0.26
N ASP A 28 24.74 -44.39 0.20
CA ASP A 28 25.67 -44.92 1.20
C ASP A 28 27.04 -44.23 1.16
N HIS A 29 27.67 -44.22 2.33
CA HIS A 29 28.83 -43.44 2.77
C HIS A 29 30.19 -43.94 2.25
N HIS A 30 31.09 -43.02 1.88
CA HIS A 30 32.54 -43.21 2.05
C HIS A 30 33.27 -41.89 2.37
N ALA A 31 34.21 -41.97 3.30
CA ALA A 31 34.98 -40.90 3.89
C ALA A 31 36.18 -40.46 3.03
N GLY A 32 36.59 -39.19 3.20
CA GLY A 32 37.97 -38.72 3.01
C GLY A 32 38.33 -38.25 1.59
N HIS A 33 38.48 -36.94 1.41
CA HIS A 33 39.77 -36.25 1.23
C HIS A 33 39.53 -34.85 0.64
N ASN A 34 40.05 -33.84 1.35
CA ASN A 34 40.09 -32.45 0.94
C ASN A 34 40.85 -32.30 -0.38
N HIS A 35 40.22 -31.70 -1.38
CA HIS A 35 40.94 -30.91 -2.37
C HIS A 35 40.28 -29.54 -2.48
N ALA A 36 40.98 -28.56 -1.93
CA ALA A 36 40.75 -27.15 -2.20
C ALA A 36 41.00 -26.90 -3.69
N THR A 37 39.92 -26.81 -4.46
CA THR A 37 39.99 -26.29 -5.83
C THR A 37 39.95 -24.77 -5.73
N THR A 38 41.10 -24.17 -6.05
CA THR A 38 41.28 -22.74 -6.29
C THR A 38 40.41 -22.30 -7.47
N GLY A 39 39.13 -22.08 -7.20
CA GLY A 39 38.24 -21.32 -8.06
C GLY A 39 38.37 -19.85 -7.72
N THR A 40 38.89 -19.07 -8.66
CA THR A 40 38.91 -17.60 -8.65
C THR A 40 37.49 -17.07 -8.46
N THR A 41 37.08 -16.95 -7.20
CA THR A 41 35.97 -16.08 -6.82
C THR A 41 36.47 -14.66 -7.03
N LYS A 42 36.11 -14.09 -8.18
CA LYS A 42 36.06 -12.64 -8.38
C LYS A 42 35.24 -12.12 -7.20
N ALA A 43 35.93 -11.60 -6.19
CA ALA A 43 35.31 -11.08 -5.00
C ALA A 43 34.25 -10.09 -5.47
N ARG A 44 32.99 -10.41 -5.20
CA ARG A 44 31.89 -9.48 -5.33
C ARG A 44 32.23 -8.35 -4.37
N GLU A 45 32.83 -7.28 -4.89
CA GLU A 45 33.10 -6.07 -4.13
C GLU A 45 31.76 -5.65 -3.51
N ILE A 46 31.70 -5.76 -2.19
CA ILE A 46 30.56 -5.30 -1.42
C ILE A 46 30.61 -3.78 -1.58
N ASN A 47 29.66 -3.21 -2.32
CA ASN A 47 29.47 -1.76 -2.41
C ASN A 47 29.14 -1.25 -1.01
N GLN A 48 30.18 -0.92 -0.23
CA GLN A 48 30.02 -0.36 1.09
C GLN A 48 29.66 1.11 0.94
N ALA A 49 28.57 1.53 1.57
CA ALA A 49 28.19 2.94 1.58
C ALA A 49 29.19 3.72 2.44
N GLY A 50 29.72 4.82 1.91
CA GLY A 50 30.60 5.71 2.65
C GLY A 50 29.84 6.58 3.67
N PRO A 51 30.55 7.35 4.50
CA PRO A 51 29.97 8.21 5.54
C PRO A 51 28.94 9.23 5.06
N HIS A 52 28.97 9.60 3.78
CA HIS A 52 28.07 10.55 3.15
C HIS A 52 27.03 9.87 2.24
N GLY A 53 26.93 8.54 2.29
CA GLY A 53 25.99 7.75 1.50
C GLY A 53 26.44 7.50 0.05
N GLY A 54 27.70 7.79 -0.29
CA GLY A 54 28.27 7.48 -1.61
C GLY A 54 28.77 6.05 -1.74
N SER A 55 29.17 5.64 -2.95
CA SER A 55 29.88 4.38 -3.20
C SER A 55 31.31 4.48 -2.70
N LEU A 56 31.72 3.60 -1.79
CA LEU A 56 33.10 3.55 -1.30
C LEU A 56 33.91 2.55 -2.14
N LYS A 57 34.96 3.04 -2.79
CA LYS A 57 35.93 2.23 -3.53
C LYS A 57 37.27 2.22 -2.81
N GLN A 58 37.74 1.03 -2.47
CA GLN A 58 39.11 0.84 -2.02
C GLN A 58 40.06 0.88 -3.23
N THR A 59 41.07 1.73 -3.14
CA THR A 59 42.27 1.71 -4.00
C THR A 59 43.48 1.38 -3.14
N ASP A 60 44.66 1.23 -3.75
CA ASP A 60 45.86 0.76 -3.06
C ASP A 60 46.06 1.41 -1.69
N ASN A 61 46.19 2.73 -1.60
CA ASN A 61 46.49 3.42 -0.33
C ASN A 61 45.34 4.29 0.20
N LEU A 62 44.22 4.34 -0.51
CA LEU A 62 43.12 5.26 -0.23
C LEU A 62 41.76 4.58 -0.39
N GLN A 63 40.80 5.07 0.37
CA GLN A 63 39.38 4.84 0.13
C GLN A 63 38.77 6.09 -0.48
N ILE A 64 37.99 5.92 -1.54
CA ILE A 64 37.36 7.02 -2.25
C ILE A 64 35.86 6.81 -2.22
N GLU A 65 35.15 7.75 -1.62
CA GLU A 65 33.70 7.78 -1.64
C GLU A 65 33.21 8.67 -2.77
N THR A 66 32.51 8.10 -3.74
CA THR A 66 31.89 8.83 -4.84
C THR A 66 30.41 9.04 -4.59
N ILE A 67 29.97 10.29 -4.65
CA ILE A 67 28.55 10.67 -4.58
C ILE A 67 28.15 11.20 -5.95
N VAL A 68 27.19 10.52 -6.57
CA VAL A 68 26.55 10.97 -7.81
C VAL A 68 25.20 11.56 -7.48
N SER A 69 24.97 12.80 -7.92
CA SER A 69 23.71 13.52 -7.76
C SER A 69 23.29 14.16 -9.08
N GLN A 70 22.09 14.74 -9.13
CA GLN A 70 21.67 15.52 -10.29
C GLN A 70 22.49 16.81 -10.49
N GLY A 71 23.13 17.31 -9.44
CA GLY A 71 24.01 18.47 -9.47
C GLY A 71 25.46 18.15 -9.82
N GLY A 72 25.80 16.87 -10.00
CA GLY A 72 27.12 16.43 -10.41
C GLY A 72 27.75 15.42 -9.46
N LEU A 73 29.08 15.32 -9.54
CA LEU A 73 29.87 14.36 -8.79
C LEU A 73 30.57 15.05 -7.62
N ARG A 74 30.65 14.36 -6.50
CA ARG A 74 31.43 14.77 -5.32
C ARG A 74 32.17 13.59 -4.75
N MET A 75 33.43 13.80 -4.39
CA MET A 75 34.33 12.74 -3.98
C MET A 75 35.01 13.09 -2.67
N PHE A 76 34.87 12.22 -1.67
CA PHE A 76 35.63 12.30 -0.42
C PHE A 76 36.72 11.24 -0.45
N VAL A 77 37.85 11.55 0.17
CA VAL A 77 39.00 10.65 0.17
C VAL A 77 39.44 10.40 1.59
N TYR A 78 39.70 9.14 1.88
CA TYR A 78 40.11 8.65 3.19
C TYR A 78 41.36 7.79 3.03
N ASP A 79 42.12 7.63 4.11
CA ASP A 79 43.18 6.65 4.17
C ASP A 79 42.63 5.22 4.37
N ARG A 80 43.51 4.22 4.48
CA ARG A 80 43.12 2.82 4.71
C ARG A 80 42.40 2.59 6.05
N THR A 81 42.53 3.51 6.99
CA THR A 81 41.89 3.44 8.32
C THR A 81 40.58 4.21 8.39
N GLY A 82 40.16 4.85 7.28
CA GLY A 82 38.93 5.62 7.19
C GLY A 82 39.06 7.08 7.65
N HIS A 83 40.27 7.57 7.93
CA HIS A 83 40.44 8.97 8.29
C HIS A 83 40.45 9.87 7.04
N PRO A 84 39.75 11.02 7.06
CA PRO A 84 39.72 11.94 5.93
C PRO A 84 41.11 12.44 5.51
N VAL A 85 41.37 12.46 4.20
CA VAL A 85 42.61 12.95 3.59
C VAL A 85 42.33 14.31 2.93
N SER A 86 43.17 15.31 3.22
CA SER A 86 43.06 16.64 2.59
C SER A 86 43.23 16.56 1.07
N VAL A 87 42.30 17.22 0.37
CA VAL A 87 42.23 17.28 -1.10
C VAL A 87 42.53 18.67 -1.65
N ASP A 88 42.98 19.64 -0.84
CA ASP A 88 43.11 21.05 -1.26
C ASP A 88 44.08 21.26 -2.45
N LYS A 89 45.11 20.42 -2.53
CA LYS A 89 46.04 20.35 -3.67
C LYS A 89 45.69 19.25 -4.68
N GLY A 90 44.66 18.46 -4.37
CA GLY A 90 44.17 17.39 -5.21
C GLY A 90 43.48 17.93 -6.46
N ARG A 91 43.64 17.23 -7.57
CA ARG A 91 42.93 17.47 -8.82
C ARG A 91 42.50 16.13 -9.38
N GLY A 92 41.50 16.13 -10.23
CA GLY A 92 41.15 14.91 -10.95
C GLY A 92 40.35 15.17 -12.20
N ALA A 93 40.00 14.08 -12.88
CA ALA A 93 39.05 14.08 -13.96
C ALA A 93 38.14 12.86 -13.86
N ALA A 94 36.85 13.08 -14.06
CA ALA A 94 35.84 12.06 -14.22
C ALA A 94 35.46 11.98 -15.70
N SER A 95 35.62 10.82 -16.32
CA SER A 95 35.07 10.51 -17.64
C SER A 95 33.79 9.72 -17.49
N VAL A 96 32.67 10.37 -17.80
CA VAL A 96 31.32 9.82 -17.66
C VAL A 96 30.83 9.32 -19.01
N ARG A 97 30.30 8.10 -19.03
CA ARG A 97 29.60 7.51 -20.17
C ARG A 97 28.22 7.06 -19.72
N VAL A 98 27.21 7.37 -20.52
CA VAL A 98 25.86 6.86 -20.27
C VAL A 98 25.72 5.47 -20.88
N GLU A 99 25.09 4.54 -20.15
CA GLU A 99 24.80 3.21 -20.67
C GLU A 99 24.10 3.28 -22.04
N GLY A 100 24.57 2.46 -22.99
CA GLY A 100 24.07 2.42 -24.37
C GLY A 100 24.57 3.55 -25.28
N HIS A 101 25.40 4.47 -24.79
CA HIS A 101 25.99 5.55 -25.60
C HIS A 101 27.51 5.42 -25.70
N ALA A 102 28.05 5.58 -26.93
CA ALA A 102 29.49 5.51 -27.17
C ALA A 102 30.26 6.74 -26.66
N LYS A 103 29.60 7.91 -26.58
CA LYS A 103 30.24 9.19 -26.24
C LYS A 103 30.58 9.28 -24.76
N ARG A 104 31.81 9.68 -24.46
CA ARG A 104 32.30 9.99 -23.11
C ARG A 104 32.43 11.50 -22.93
N TYR A 105 32.01 11.99 -21.77
CA TYR A 105 32.17 13.37 -21.36
C TYR A 105 33.20 13.42 -20.24
N ARG A 106 34.16 14.35 -20.33
CA ARG A 106 35.18 14.53 -19.30
C ARG A 106 34.85 15.79 -18.49
N TYR A 107 34.95 15.65 -17.17
CA TYR A 107 34.73 16.74 -16.22
C TYR A 107 35.89 16.81 -15.26
N ASP A 108 36.39 18.02 -15.02
CA ASP A 108 37.46 18.23 -14.06
C ASP A 108 36.90 18.22 -12.63
N LEU A 109 37.63 17.56 -11.75
CA LEU A 109 37.33 17.44 -10.33
C LEU A 109 38.23 18.42 -9.56
N LEU A 110 37.61 19.41 -8.94
CA LEU A 110 38.31 20.48 -8.21
C LEU A 110 37.92 20.50 -6.73
N PRO A 111 38.83 20.91 -5.82
CA PRO A 111 38.50 21.03 -4.41
C PRO A 111 37.39 22.04 -4.17
N ASP A 112 36.41 21.67 -3.33
CA ASP A 112 35.28 22.54 -2.97
C ASP A 112 35.52 23.39 -1.71
N GLY A 113 36.70 23.24 -1.09
CA GLY A 113 37.03 23.88 0.19
C GLY A 113 36.34 23.28 1.41
N LYS A 114 35.57 22.18 1.23
CA LYS A 114 34.85 21.44 2.27
C LYS A 114 35.33 20.00 2.39
N GLY A 115 36.54 19.72 1.89
CA GLY A 115 37.18 18.42 1.96
C GLY A 115 36.80 17.45 0.83
N ALA A 116 36.11 17.91 -0.22
CA ALA A 116 35.76 17.08 -1.36
C ALA A 116 36.33 17.60 -2.68
N LEU A 117 36.52 16.69 -3.64
CA LEU A 117 36.68 17.04 -5.05
C LEU A 117 35.31 17.00 -5.73
N THR A 118 34.96 18.05 -6.47
CA THR A 118 33.64 18.18 -7.09
C THR A 118 33.74 18.47 -8.58
N ALA A 119 32.78 17.93 -9.32
CA ALA A 119 32.50 18.28 -10.71
C ALA A 119 31.03 18.70 -10.78
N PRO A 120 30.72 20.01 -10.67
CA PRO A 120 29.36 20.50 -10.74
C PRO A 120 28.85 20.40 -12.19
N VAL A 121 27.94 19.48 -12.45
CA VAL A 121 27.41 19.20 -13.78
C VAL A 121 25.94 18.85 -13.68
N ASN A 122 25.11 19.35 -14.61
CA ASN A 122 23.69 19.06 -14.61
C ASN A 122 23.47 17.64 -15.17
N LEU A 123 23.27 16.68 -14.27
CA LEU A 123 22.95 15.28 -14.61
C LEU A 123 21.45 14.99 -14.54
N SER A 124 20.59 16.00 -14.39
CA SER A 124 19.15 15.78 -14.20
C SER A 124 18.49 15.02 -15.37
N GLN A 125 18.98 15.22 -16.60
CA GLN A 125 18.52 14.47 -17.78
C GLN A 125 18.92 12.99 -17.78
N LEU A 126 19.85 12.61 -16.91
CA LEU A 126 20.31 11.23 -16.73
C LEU A 126 19.69 10.58 -15.49
N ALA A 127 18.80 11.26 -14.78
CA ALA A 127 18.20 10.75 -13.56
C ALA A 127 17.46 9.42 -13.80
N GLY A 128 17.78 8.42 -12.98
CA GLY A 128 17.32 7.03 -13.12
C GLY A 128 18.17 6.15 -14.06
N ARG A 129 19.19 6.70 -14.73
CA ARG A 129 20.05 5.96 -15.67
C ARG A 129 21.38 5.58 -15.03
N GLN A 130 21.95 4.47 -15.49
CA GLN A 130 23.31 4.07 -15.16
C GLN A 130 24.32 4.84 -15.99
N ILE A 131 25.42 5.19 -15.34
CA ILE A 131 26.59 5.82 -15.94
C ILE A 131 27.85 5.04 -15.54
N ASP A 132 28.74 4.82 -16.51
CA ASP A 132 30.11 4.43 -16.23
C ASP A 132 30.90 5.68 -15.89
N VAL A 133 31.63 5.66 -14.79
CA VAL A 133 32.50 6.76 -14.36
C VAL A 133 33.92 6.22 -14.25
N ALA A 134 34.80 6.71 -15.12
CA ALA A 134 36.24 6.46 -15.04
C ALA A 134 36.93 7.66 -14.39
N ILE A 135 37.64 7.43 -13.31
CA ILE A 135 38.17 8.48 -12.44
C ILE A 135 39.69 8.43 -12.44
N GLN A 136 40.30 9.61 -12.50
CA GLN A 136 41.73 9.82 -12.31
C GLN A 136 41.94 10.94 -11.30
N LEU A 137 42.66 10.69 -10.21
CA LEU A 137 42.98 11.66 -9.17
C LEU A 137 44.50 11.80 -9.03
N VAL A 138 44.95 13.02 -8.75
CA VAL A 138 46.36 13.40 -8.54
C VAL A 138 46.49 14.40 -7.40
N GLY A 139 47.68 14.53 -6.82
CA GLY A 139 47.94 15.52 -5.77
C GLY A 139 47.38 15.16 -4.39
N MET A 140 47.08 13.88 -4.17
CA MET A 140 46.62 13.34 -2.89
C MET A 140 47.79 13.12 -1.94
N LYS A 141 47.86 13.83 -0.81
CA LYS A 141 49.00 13.75 0.14
C LYS A 141 49.34 12.31 0.55
N ALA A 142 48.32 11.50 0.83
CA ALA A 142 48.50 10.11 1.27
C ALA A 142 48.82 9.12 0.12
N ALA A 143 48.67 9.51 -1.15
CA ALA A 143 49.10 8.69 -2.31
C ALA A 143 50.47 9.09 -2.86
N GLY A 144 51.15 10.09 -2.28
CA GLY A 144 52.40 10.62 -2.82
C GLY A 144 52.22 11.24 -4.21
N ARG A 145 53.14 10.94 -5.15
CA ARG A 145 53.08 11.43 -6.54
C ARG A 145 52.26 10.53 -7.48
N SER A 146 51.65 9.47 -6.95
CA SER A 146 50.95 8.46 -7.76
C SER A 146 49.58 8.95 -8.23
N VAL A 147 49.22 8.57 -9.45
CA VAL A 147 47.87 8.76 -9.99
C VAL A 147 46.98 7.64 -9.46
N VAL A 148 45.85 8.01 -8.87
CA VAL A 148 44.83 7.05 -8.44
C VAL A 148 43.81 6.94 -9.57
N SER A 149 43.63 5.74 -10.13
CA SER A 149 42.67 5.51 -11.21
C SER A 149 41.77 4.32 -10.92
N PHE A 150 40.48 4.47 -11.17
CA PHE A 150 39.51 3.38 -11.04
C PHE A 150 38.28 3.65 -11.91
N ASN A 151 37.49 2.61 -12.12
CA ASN A 151 36.20 2.69 -12.79
C ASN A 151 35.10 2.23 -11.84
N GLU A 152 33.94 2.86 -11.94
CA GLU A 152 32.73 2.42 -11.26
C GLU A 152 31.50 2.63 -12.15
N VAL A 153 30.43 1.90 -11.83
CA VAL A 153 29.11 2.11 -12.42
C VAL A 153 28.24 2.72 -11.34
N ALA A 154 27.68 3.89 -11.62
CA ALA A 154 26.82 4.62 -10.71
C ALA A 154 25.47 4.89 -11.36
N THR A 155 24.41 4.99 -10.55
CA THR A 155 23.09 5.41 -11.01
C THR A 155 22.89 6.87 -10.62
N VAL A 156 22.53 7.73 -11.57
CA VAL A 156 22.13 9.09 -11.22
C VAL A 156 20.77 9.01 -10.51
N PRO A 157 20.62 9.53 -9.27
CA PRO A 157 19.39 9.37 -8.51
C PRO A 157 18.22 10.06 -9.23
N ALA A 158 17.05 9.41 -9.22
CA ALA A 158 15.81 9.98 -9.74
C ALA A 158 15.43 11.26 -8.98
N SER A 159 14.83 12.24 -9.65
CA SER A 159 14.38 13.47 -9.01
C SER A 159 13.15 13.21 -8.15
N GLU A 160 12.90 14.09 -7.18
CA GLU A 160 11.67 13.99 -6.40
C GLU A 160 10.43 14.01 -7.32
N GLN A 161 10.46 14.80 -8.40
CA GLN A 161 9.40 14.84 -9.40
C GLN A 161 9.25 13.51 -10.15
N GLN A 162 10.34 12.86 -10.54
CA GLN A 162 10.29 11.54 -11.20
C GLN A 162 9.81 10.45 -10.25
N LEU A 163 10.26 10.47 -9.00
CA LEU A 163 9.80 9.54 -7.96
C LEU A 163 8.30 9.74 -7.69
N ALA A 164 7.84 10.99 -7.64
CA ALA A 164 6.43 11.32 -7.49
C ALA A 164 5.61 10.85 -8.70
N ALA A 165 6.06 11.14 -9.92
CA ALA A 165 5.40 10.69 -11.15
C ALA A 165 5.29 9.16 -11.20
N ALA A 166 6.36 8.44 -10.86
CA ALA A 166 6.36 6.99 -10.78
C ALA A 166 5.41 6.46 -9.69
N ALA A 167 5.35 7.12 -8.54
CA ALA A 167 4.42 6.75 -7.47
C ALA A 167 2.95 7.00 -7.87
N ILE A 168 2.66 8.14 -8.50
CA ILE A 168 1.35 8.48 -9.06
C ILE A 168 0.93 7.44 -10.11
N ALA A 169 1.83 7.08 -11.03
CA ALA A 169 1.58 6.10 -12.08
C ALA A 169 1.32 4.68 -11.53
N ARG A 170 1.95 4.32 -10.40
CA ARG A 170 1.65 3.07 -9.69
C ARG A 170 0.30 3.12 -8.99
N GLN A 171 -0.02 4.23 -8.34
CA GLN A 171 -1.26 4.39 -7.58
C GLN A 171 -2.49 4.46 -8.49
N LYS A 172 -2.39 5.16 -9.63
CA LYS A 172 -3.40 5.36 -10.69
C LYS A 172 -4.69 6.04 -10.29
N ILE A 173 -5.26 5.71 -9.13
CA ILE A 173 -6.59 6.13 -8.67
C ILE A 173 -6.46 6.90 -7.36
N CYS A 174 -7.24 7.98 -7.24
CA CYS A 174 -7.37 8.69 -5.97
C CYS A 174 -8.12 7.82 -4.95
N PRO A 175 -7.56 7.59 -3.75
CA PRO A 175 -8.15 6.71 -2.76
C PRO A 175 -9.46 7.25 -2.19
N VAL A 176 -9.61 8.57 -2.17
CA VAL A 176 -10.81 9.25 -1.70
C VAL A 176 -11.89 9.24 -2.79
N SER A 177 -11.63 9.88 -3.93
CA SER A 177 -12.67 10.10 -4.96
C SER A 177 -12.92 8.91 -5.88
N GLY A 178 -11.96 8.00 -6.02
CA GLY A 178 -12.03 6.88 -6.96
C GLY A 178 -11.78 7.24 -8.42
N LYS A 179 -11.46 8.50 -8.69
CA LYS A 179 -11.13 8.98 -10.03
C LYS A 179 -9.64 8.77 -10.35
N PRO A 180 -9.27 8.65 -11.63
CA PRO A 180 -7.86 8.62 -12.04
C PRO A 180 -7.08 9.84 -11.53
N LEU A 181 -5.88 9.61 -11.00
CA LEU A 181 -4.94 10.70 -10.69
C LEU A 181 -4.55 11.41 -11.99
N GLY A 182 -4.54 12.75 -11.97
CA GLY A 182 -4.38 13.58 -13.17
C GLY A 182 -5.70 14.03 -13.79
N SER A 183 -6.84 13.38 -13.50
CA SER A 183 -8.14 13.76 -14.08
C SER A 183 -8.71 15.06 -13.50
N MET A 184 -8.10 15.62 -12.47
CA MET A 184 -8.51 16.88 -11.81
C MET A 184 -7.31 17.81 -11.61
N GLY A 185 -6.32 17.74 -12.51
CA GLY A 185 -5.06 18.46 -12.41
C GLY A 185 -3.97 17.65 -11.70
N ASP A 186 -2.89 18.36 -11.33
CA ASP A 186 -1.72 17.75 -10.71
C ASP A 186 -2.09 17.10 -9.35
N PRO A 187 -1.76 15.81 -9.15
CA PRO A 187 -2.02 15.14 -7.89
C PRO A 187 -1.30 15.80 -6.72
N VAL A 188 -2.01 15.96 -5.62
CA VAL A 188 -1.49 16.53 -4.37
C VAL A 188 -0.98 15.41 -3.47
N THR A 189 0.20 15.56 -2.90
CA THR A 189 0.77 14.60 -1.95
C THR A 189 0.25 14.85 -0.53
N VAL A 190 -0.09 13.76 0.17
CA VAL A 190 -0.42 13.74 1.60
C VAL A 190 0.51 12.73 2.27
N ASP A 191 1.20 13.15 3.32
CA ASP A 191 2.01 12.25 4.12
C ASP A 191 1.14 11.54 5.17
N ILE A 192 1.21 10.21 5.20
CA ILE A 192 0.60 9.38 6.23
C ILE A 192 1.71 8.55 6.88
N ASN A 193 2.16 8.96 8.06
CA ASN A 193 3.19 8.25 8.84
C ASN A 193 4.49 7.97 8.04
N GLY A 194 4.94 8.93 7.23
CA GLY A 194 6.13 8.80 6.37
C GLY A 194 5.86 8.13 5.02
N GLN A 195 4.63 7.69 4.74
CA GLN A 195 4.21 7.16 3.45
C GLN A 195 3.50 8.25 2.64
N LYS A 196 4.04 8.58 1.46
CA LYS A 196 3.43 9.53 0.52
C LYS A 196 2.22 8.90 -0.18
N LEU A 197 1.03 9.46 0.05
CA LEU A 197 -0.22 9.13 -0.64
C LEU A 197 -0.61 10.27 -1.58
N TYR A 198 -1.02 9.98 -2.81
CA TYR A 198 -1.41 11.02 -3.77
C TYR A 198 -2.93 11.11 -3.88
N VAL A 199 -3.46 12.33 -3.88
CA VAL A 199 -4.89 12.59 -4.03
C VAL A 199 -5.13 13.57 -5.17
N CYS A 200 -6.32 13.53 -5.76
CA CYS A 200 -6.64 14.29 -6.96
C CYS A 200 -6.94 15.78 -6.73
N CYS A 201 -7.19 16.23 -5.49
CA CYS A 201 -7.52 17.63 -5.18
C CYS A 201 -7.40 17.95 -3.69
N ALA A 202 -7.42 19.24 -3.34
CA ALA A 202 -7.36 19.73 -1.95
C ALA A 202 -8.49 19.19 -1.06
N GLY A 203 -9.71 19.03 -1.59
CA GLY A 203 -10.82 18.43 -0.83
C GLY A 203 -10.53 16.99 -0.39
N CYS A 204 -9.82 16.22 -1.23
CA CYS A 204 -9.39 14.87 -0.86
C CYS A 204 -8.27 14.88 0.19
N VAL A 205 -7.44 15.92 0.26
CA VAL A 205 -6.44 16.08 1.33
C VAL A 205 -7.14 16.15 2.69
N GLY A 206 -8.20 16.96 2.79
CA GLY A 206 -9.01 17.07 4.01
C GLY A 206 -9.57 15.72 4.45
N ALA A 207 -10.17 14.97 3.53
CA ALA A 207 -10.72 13.64 3.83
C ALA A 207 -9.65 12.65 4.34
N VAL A 208 -8.44 12.65 3.76
CA VAL A 208 -7.33 11.82 4.23
C VAL A 208 -6.89 12.22 5.62
N LYS A 209 -6.72 13.52 5.89
CA LYS A 209 -6.32 14.02 7.21
C LYS A 209 -7.34 13.69 8.31
N SER A 210 -8.63 13.72 8.00
CA SER A 210 -9.69 13.37 8.96
C SER A 210 -9.77 11.87 9.26
N ASN A 211 -9.34 10.99 8.35
CA ASN A 211 -9.33 9.55 8.58
C ASN A 211 -8.17 8.86 7.86
N PRO A 212 -6.92 9.03 8.34
CA PRO A 212 -5.74 8.52 7.64
C PRO A 212 -5.71 6.99 7.58
N ALA A 213 -6.16 6.32 8.64
CA ALA A 213 -6.22 4.85 8.69
C ALA A 213 -7.10 4.25 7.60
N LYS A 214 -8.21 4.91 7.23
CA LYS A 214 -9.09 4.47 6.14
C LYS A 214 -8.42 4.48 4.77
N TYR A 215 -7.44 5.36 4.54
CA TYR A 215 -6.82 5.56 3.22
C TYR A 215 -5.36 5.11 3.14
N ALA A 216 -4.75 4.71 4.26
CA ALA A 216 -3.35 4.31 4.35
C ALA A 216 -2.99 3.16 3.40
N THR A 217 -3.90 2.20 3.20
CA THR A 217 -3.70 1.05 2.30
C THR A 217 -4.06 1.33 0.84
N GLY A 218 -4.42 2.57 0.50
CA GLY A 218 -4.93 2.92 -0.82
C GLY A 218 -6.32 2.36 -1.09
N ARG A 219 -6.75 2.42 -2.36
CA ARG A 219 -8.04 1.87 -2.82
C ARG A 219 -7.80 0.51 -3.47
N PRO A 220 -8.57 -0.53 -3.10
CA PRO A 220 -8.44 -1.84 -3.75
C PRO A 220 -8.80 -1.75 -5.24
N GLN A 221 -8.16 -2.59 -6.06
CA GLN A 221 -8.49 -2.71 -7.48
C GLN A 221 -9.92 -3.25 -7.63
N ILE A 222 -10.69 -2.65 -8.54
CA ILE A 222 -12.07 -3.05 -8.80
C ILE A 222 -12.21 -3.49 -10.25
N THR A 223 -12.56 -4.74 -10.46
CA THR A 223 -12.81 -5.31 -11.79
C THR A 223 -14.26 -5.75 -11.88
N VAL A 224 -14.93 -5.46 -13.00
CA VAL A 224 -16.35 -5.77 -13.21
C VAL A 224 -16.49 -6.70 -14.40
N THR A 225 -17.14 -7.84 -14.19
CA THR A 225 -17.50 -8.80 -15.22
C THR A 225 -18.93 -9.30 -15.03
N THR A 226 -19.51 -9.91 -16.05
CA THR A 226 -20.76 -10.67 -15.89
C THR A 226 -20.47 -11.97 -15.12
N ALA A 227 -21.35 -12.39 -14.22
CA ALA A 227 -21.19 -13.67 -13.56
C ALA A 227 -21.37 -14.84 -14.53
N THR A 228 -20.67 -15.93 -14.25
CA THR A 228 -20.66 -17.17 -15.05
C THR A 228 -21.25 -18.32 -14.25
N GLN A 229 -21.45 -19.48 -14.89
CA GLN A 229 -21.95 -20.67 -14.18
C GLN A 229 -21.01 -21.14 -13.06
N ALA A 230 -19.70 -20.88 -13.18
CA ALA A 230 -18.73 -21.17 -12.13
C ALA A 230 -18.96 -20.35 -10.85
N ASP A 231 -19.67 -19.22 -10.95
CA ASP A 231 -19.98 -18.34 -9.81
C ASP A 231 -21.25 -18.75 -9.06
N ALA A 232 -22.00 -19.75 -9.53
CA ALA A 232 -23.33 -20.10 -9.01
C ALA A 232 -23.32 -20.39 -7.50
N ALA A 233 -22.33 -21.15 -7.01
CA ALA A 233 -22.19 -21.45 -5.60
C ALA A 233 -21.92 -20.20 -4.75
N ALA A 234 -21.08 -19.28 -5.24
CA ALA A 234 -20.74 -18.05 -4.54
C ALA A 234 -21.92 -17.04 -4.54
N ILE A 235 -22.68 -16.98 -5.64
CA ILE A 235 -23.92 -16.19 -5.74
C ILE A 235 -24.95 -16.73 -4.74
N ALA A 236 -25.13 -18.06 -4.69
CA ALA A 236 -26.04 -18.71 -3.75
C ALA A 236 -25.61 -18.54 -2.29
N ALA A 237 -24.30 -18.46 -2.01
CA ALA A 237 -23.79 -18.15 -0.69
C ALA A 237 -24.07 -16.70 -0.29
N GLN A 238 -23.90 -15.74 -1.21
CA GLN A 238 -24.15 -14.33 -0.94
C GLN A 238 -25.64 -14.01 -0.79
N LYS A 239 -26.52 -14.65 -1.58
CA LYS A 239 -28.00 -14.53 -1.62
C LYS A 239 -28.56 -13.16 -2.00
N VAL A 240 -28.03 -12.08 -1.41
CA VAL A 240 -28.58 -10.74 -1.47
C VAL A 240 -27.54 -9.76 -2.03
N CYS A 241 -28.00 -8.78 -2.81
CA CYS A 241 -27.19 -7.68 -3.29
C CYS A 241 -26.87 -6.72 -2.14
N PRO A 242 -25.61 -6.47 -1.77
CA PRO A 242 -25.24 -5.62 -0.62
C PRO A 242 -25.51 -4.13 -0.83
N VAL A 243 -26.02 -3.75 -2.01
CA VAL A 243 -26.26 -2.35 -2.40
C VAL A 243 -27.73 -1.97 -2.33
N MET A 244 -28.62 -2.92 -2.65
CA MET A 244 -30.08 -2.71 -2.74
C MET A 244 -30.86 -3.66 -1.83
N ASP A 245 -30.19 -4.60 -1.15
CA ASP A 245 -30.78 -5.61 -0.29
C ASP A 245 -31.82 -6.53 -0.98
N GLU A 246 -31.71 -6.66 -2.31
CA GLU A 246 -32.57 -7.51 -3.14
C GLU A 246 -31.95 -8.89 -3.44
N PRO A 247 -32.76 -9.94 -3.65
CA PRO A 247 -32.27 -11.27 -4.01
C PRO A 247 -31.47 -11.27 -5.32
N LEU A 248 -30.30 -11.92 -5.31
CA LEU A 248 -29.50 -12.12 -6.52
C LEU A 248 -30.19 -13.10 -7.47
N GLY A 249 -30.27 -12.75 -8.75
CA GLY A 249 -30.92 -13.55 -9.79
C GLY A 249 -32.34 -13.12 -10.16
N GLY A 250 -33.00 -12.31 -9.32
CA GLY A 250 -34.35 -11.79 -9.61
C GLY A 250 -34.39 -10.75 -10.75
N MET A 251 -33.26 -10.11 -11.05
CA MET A 251 -33.11 -9.09 -12.09
C MET A 251 -32.23 -9.55 -13.27
N GLY A 252 -32.15 -10.86 -13.48
CA GLY A 252 -31.27 -11.49 -14.48
C GLY A 252 -29.90 -11.89 -13.93
N THR A 253 -28.95 -12.14 -14.83
CA THR A 253 -27.60 -12.63 -14.45
C THR A 253 -26.87 -11.61 -13.57
N PRO A 254 -26.47 -11.99 -12.34
CA PRO A 254 -25.73 -11.09 -11.45
C PRO A 254 -24.43 -10.58 -12.06
N ILE A 255 -23.98 -9.42 -11.59
CA ILE A 255 -22.72 -8.83 -11.99
C ILE A 255 -21.67 -9.17 -10.94
N LYS A 256 -20.55 -9.72 -11.38
CA LYS A 256 -19.40 -10.01 -10.53
C LYS A 256 -18.50 -8.78 -10.46
N VAL A 257 -18.32 -8.26 -9.25
CA VAL A 257 -17.39 -7.17 -8.96
C VAL A 257 -16.29 -7.71 -8.05
N MET A 258 -15.09 -7.81 -8.58
CA MET A 258 -13.90 -8.13 -7.79
C MET A 258 -13.44 -6.88 -7.06
N VAL A 259 -13.33 -6.93 -5.73
CA VAL A 259 -12.70 -5.88 -4.92
C VAL A 259 -11.44 -6.48 -4.30
N GLY A 260 -10.28 -6.16 -4.87
CA GLY A 260 -9.09 -7.00 -4.72
C GLY A 260 -9.37 -8.40 -5.27
N ASP A 261 -9.07 -9.43 -4.49
CA ASP A 261 -9.30 -10.84 -4.87
C ASP A 261 -10.65 -11.40 -4.38
N LYS A 262 -11.51 -10.56 -3.79
CA LYS A 262 -12.78 -10.98 -3.22
C LYS A 262 -13.95 -10.68 -4.17
N PRO A 263 -14.74 -11.68 -4.58
CA PRO A 263 -15.87 -11.49 -5.49
C PRO A 263 -17.11 -10.98 -4.73
N THR A 264 -17.68 -9.87 -5.17
CA THR A 264 -18.95 -9.31 -4.68
C THR A 264 -19.95 -9.32 -5.84
N TYR A 265 -21.11 -9.95 -5.65
CA TYR A 265 -22.13 -10.07 -6.69
C TYR A 265 -23.21 -8.99 -6.53
N LEU A 266 -23.65 -8.39 -7.63
CA LEU A 266 -24.65 -7.32 -7.65
C LEU A 266 -25.85 -7.70 -8.51
N CYS A 267 -27.03 -7.22 -8.14
CA CYS A 267 -28.26 -7.46 -8.89
C CYS A 267 -28.27 -6.76 -10.26
N CYS A 268 -27.63 -5.60 -10.41
CA CYS A 268 -27.68 -4.82 -11.65
C CYS A 268 -26.47 -3.89 -11.85
N LYS A 269 -26.30 -3.35 -13.07
CA LYS A 269 -25.20 -2.42 -13.43
C LYS A 269 -25.22 -1.12 -12.62
N GLY A 270 -26.41 -0.68 -12.18
CA GLY A 270 -26.57 0.52 -11.37
C GLY A 270 -25.81 0.47 -10.03
N CYS A 271 -25.62 -0.73 -9.48
CA CYS A 271 -24.94 -0.93 -8.21
C CYS A 271 -23.41 -0.79 -8.30
N ILE A 272 -22.83 -0.88 -9.50
CA ILE A 272 -21.37 -0.83 -9.71
C ILE A 272 -20.77 0.46 -9.16
N LYS A 273 -21.39 1.62 -9.45
CA LYS A 273 -20.86 2.92 -9.03
C LYS A 273 -20.79 3.07 -7.50
N LYS A 274 -21.76 2.49 -6.78
CA LYS A 274 -21.78 2.51 -5.31
C LYS A 274 -20.64 1.65 -4.75
N VAL A 275 -20.45 0.43 -5.25
CA VAL A 275 -19.30 -0.41 -4.87
C VAL A 275 -17.98 0.25 -5.23
N GLN A 276 -17.90 0.87 -6.40
CA GLN A 276 -16.72 1.59 -6.81
C GLN A 276 -16.40 2.72 -5.85
N ALA A 277 -17.39 3.49 -5.38
CA ALA A 277 -17.24 4.61 -4.46
C ALA A 277 -16.77 4.17 -3.06
N GLU A 278 -17.31 3.09 -2.52
CA GLU A 278 -17.03 2.60 -1.16
C GLU A 278 -16.68 1.10 -1.12
N PRO A 279 -15.61 0.64 -1.79
CA PRO A 279 -15.33 -0.78 -1.96
C PRO A 279 -15.17 -1.54 -0.64
N ALA A 280 -14.50 -0.92 0.34
CA ALA A 280 -14.29 -1.52 1.66
C ALA A 280 -15.62 -1.79 2.41
N LYS A 281 -16.60 -0.90 2.26
CA LYS A 281 -17.92 -1.02 2.90
C LYS A 281 -18.66 -2.26 2.39
N TYR A 282 -18.80 -2.38 1.07
CA TYR A 282 -19.53 -3.50 0.47
C TYR A 282 -18.77 -4.82 0.53
N LEU A 283 -17.43 -4.78 0.49
CA LEU A 283 -16.61 -5.97 0.74
C LEU A 283 -16.79 -6.46 2.18
N ALA A 284 -16.88 -5.56 3.17
CA ALA A 284 -17.18 -5.95 4.56
C ALA A 284 -18.59 -6.52 4.72
N MET A 285 -19.58 -6.02 3.97
CA MET A 285 -20.94 -6.59 3.99
C MET A 285 -21.01 -8.02 3.46
N VAL A 286 -20.16 -8.38 2.48
CA VAL A 286 -20.18 -9.72 1.85
C VAL A 286 -19.16 -10.69 2.48
N HIS A 287 -17.95 -10.20 2.75
CA HIS A 287 -16.79 -11.00 3.19
C HIS A 287 -16.27 -10.63 4.55
N GLY A 288 -16.87 -9.65 5.22
CA GLY A 288 -16.66 -9.49 6.65
C GLY A 288 -17.03 -10.81 7.29
N LYS A 289 -16.05 -11.42 7.99
CA LYS A 289 -16.26 -12.61 8.83
C LYS A 289 -17.62 -12.44 9.49
N GLN A 290 -18.54 -13.37 9.23
CA GLN A 290 -19.89 -13.41 9.80
C GLN A 290 -19.95 -12.57 11.08
N MET A 291 -20.52 -11.37 11.02
CA MET A 291 -21.39 -10.93 12.12
C MET A 291 -22.72 -11.64 11.90
N GLY A 292 -22.64 -12.98 11.86
CA GLY A 292 -23.75 -13.86 11.69
C GLY A 292 -24.32 -14.11 13.08
N SER A 293 -25.62 -13.91 13.19
CA SER A 293 -26.50 -14.80 13.95
C SER A 293 -25.84 -16.16 14.22
N GLY A 294 -25.49 -16.44 15.47
CA GLY A 294 -24.89 -17.71 15.88
C GLY A 294 -23.67 -17.51 16.78
N GLY A 295 -23.93 -17.07 18.01
CA GLY A 295 -22.91 -16.86 19.02
C GLY A 295 -22.27 -18.16 19.51
N THR A 296 -20.97 -18.08 19.75
CA THR A 296 -20.33 -18.59 20.97
C THR A 296 -19.34 -17.51 21.44
N GLU A 297 -19.83 -16.74 22.42
CA GLU A 297 -19.10 -16.32 23.63
C GLU A 297 -17.66 -15.81 23.45
N GLU A 298 -17.51 -14.49 23.29
CA GLU A 298 -17.05 -13.63 24.39
C GLU A 298 -17.19 -12.13 24.07
N SER A 299 -18.13 -11.51 24.79
CA SER A 299 -18.30 -10.12 25.22
C SER A 299 -17.81 -8.95 24.35
N GLY A 300 -18.78 -8.20 23.85
CA GLY A 300 -18.59 -6.81 23.45
C GLY A 300 -19.91 -6.10 23.32
N ASN A 301 -20.44 -5.61 24.46
CA ASN A 301 -21.58 -4.70 24.62
C ASN A 301 -21.55 -3.56 23.58
N VAL A 302 -22.09 -3.75 22.38
CA VAL A 302 -22.03 -2.77 21.28
C VAL A 302 -23.35 -2.74 20.49
N VAL A 303 -23.85 -1.54 20.22
CA VAL A 303 -25.02 -1.24 19.40
C VAL A 303 -24.68 -0.20 18.32
N ALA A 304 -25.45 -0.17 17.23
CA ALA A 304 -25.26 0.83 16.18
C ALA A 304 -25.74 2.23 16.63
N ALA A 305 -25.11 3.29 16.10
CA ALA A 305 -25.44 4.69 16.41
C ALA A 305 -26.87 5.16 16.12
N GLY A 306 -27.68 4.36 15.40
CA GLY A 306 -29.04 4.71 15.01
C GLY A 306 -29.04 5.68 13.81
N THR A 307 -29.95 5.45 12.86
CA THR A 307 -30.05 6.22 11.61
C THR A 307 -31.32 7.05 11.53
N GLU A 308 -32.35 6.70 12.29
CA GLU A 308 -33.65 7.37 12.30
C GLU A 308 -33.82 8.21 13.57
N GLN A 309 -33.70 9.54 13.43
CA GLN A 309 -33.85 10.50 14.53
C GLN A 309 -35.31 10.92 14.71
N VAL A 310 -35.80 10.89 15.94
CA VAL A 310 -37.11 11.43 16.33
C VAL A 310 -37.00 12.88 16.76
N ARG A 311 -35.86 13.24 17.39
CA ARG A 311 -35.38 14.60 17.64
C ARG A 311 -33.84 14.56 17.66
N GLU A 312 -33.20 15.72 17.66
CA GLU A 312 -31.74 15.82 17.74
C GLU A 312 -31.18 15.00 18.93
N GLY A 313 -30.32 14.03 18.61
CA GLY A 313 -29.70 13.14 19.62
C GLY A 313 -30.61 12.03 20.16
N ILE A 314 -31.81 11.84 19.61
CA ILE A 314 -32.80 10.84 20.03
C ILE A 314 -33.18 9.96 18.84
N PHE A 315 -32.89 8.67 18.93
CA PHE A 315 -33.02 7.72 17.83
C PHE A 315 -34.10 6.68 18.12
N LYS A 316 -34.78 6.20 17.07
CA LYS A 316 -35.58 4.98 17.19
C LYS A 316 -34.67 3.77 17.45
N VAL A 317 -35.16 2.84 18.26
CA VAL A 317 -34.48 1.56 18.46
C VAL A 317 -34.62 0.67 17.24
N VAL A 318 -33.68 -0.24 17.05
CA VAL A 318 -33.72 -1.27 16.01
C VAL A 318 -33.72 -2.66 16.67
N ALA A 319 -33.97 -3.72 15.90
CA ALA A 319 -34.01 -5.09 16.43
C ALA A 319 -32.75 -5.49 17.24
N ALA A 320 -31.58 -4.97 16.86
CA ALA A 320 -30.33 -5.22 17.57
C ALA A 320 -30.26 -4.60 18.99
N ASP A 321 -31.14 -3.65 19.32
CA ASP A 321 -31.22 -3.04 20.64
C ASP A 321 -32.00 -3.90 21.65
N ALA A 322 -32.80 -4.86 21.19
CA ALA A 322 -33.70 -5.68 22.01
C ALA A 322 -33.06 -6.32 23.26
N PRO A 323 -31.88 -6.98 23.21
CA PRO A 323 -31.29 -7.56 24.42
C PRO A 323 -30.88 -6.51 25.45
N PHE A 324 -30.46 -5.32 25.02
CA PHE A 324 -30.06 -4.23 25.91
C PHE A 324 -31.27 -3.51 26.52
N ILE A 325 -32.36 -3.38 25.75
CA ILE A 325 -33.65 -2.89 26.25
C ILE A 325 -34.18 -3.85 27.32
N ALA A 326 -34.13 -5.16 27.06
CA ALA A 326 -34.57 -6.19 28.01
C ALA A 326 -33.68 -6.26 29.27
N ALA A 327 -32.39 -5.99 29.14
CA ALA A 327 -31.49 -5.85 30.28
C ALA A 327 -31.78 -4.59 31.10
N GLN A 328 -32.03 -3.46 30.43
CA GLN A 328 -32.26 -2.18 31.09
C GLN A 328 -33.63 -2.10 31.78
N LYS A 329 -34.71 -2.55 31.12
CA LYS A 329 -36.13 -2.60 31.55
C LYS A 329 -36.78 -1.24 31.86
N LYS A 330 -36.09 -0.36 32.59
CA LYS A 330 -36.58 0.93 33.07
C LYS A 330 -35.81 2.09 32.46
N CYS A 331 -36.49 3.23 32.31
CA CYS A 331 -35.88 4.51 31.98
C CYS A 331 -35.09 5.02 33.20
N PRO A 332 -33.77 5.29 33.11
CA PRO A 332 -32.99 5.72 34.27
C PRO A 332 -33.40 7.11 34.77
N VAL A 333 -34.10 7.90 33.95
CA VAL A 333 -34.52 9.27 34.28
C VAL A 333 -35.83 9.32 35.07
N MET A 334 -36.78 8.45 34.75
CA MET A 334 -38.13 8.45 35.33
C MET A 334 -38.44 7.19 36.15
N ASP A 335 -37.56 6.19 36.15
CA ASP A 335 -37.75 4.86 36.77
C ASP A 335 -38.99 4.08 36.29
N GLU A 336 -39.59 4.51 35.18
CA GLU A 336 -40.73 3.85 34.53
C GLU A 336 -40.28 2.79 33.51
N PRO A 337 -41.13 1.80 33.18
CA PRO A 337 -40.89 0.87 32.09
C PRO A 337 -40.61 1.60 30.76
N LEU A 338 -39.69 1.05 29.96
CA LEU A 338 -39.25 1.67 28.71
C LEU A 338 -40.35 1.80 27.64
N ASP A 339 -41.42 1.03 27.75
CA ASP A 339 -42.60 1.01 26.86
C ASP A 339 -43.79 1.81 27.39
N ALA A 340 -43.73 2.35 28.61
CA ALA A 340 -44.86 3.01 29.26
C ALA A 340 -45.30 4.34 28.59
N MET A 341 -44.36 5.05 27.94
CA MET A 341 -44.55 6.45 27.50
C MET A 341 -44.21 6.67 26.01
N GLY A 342 -44.45 5.66 25.17
CA GLY A 342 -44.26 5.71 23.71
C GLY A 342 -42.85 5.36 23.22
N GLY A 343 -41.94 5.02 24.14
CA GLY A 343 -40.62 4.45 23.86
C GLY A 343 -40.65 2.94 23.55
N PRO A 344 -39.49 2.27 23.50
CA PRO A 344 -38.16 2.79 23.83
C PRO A 344 -37.52 3.66 22.73
N TYR A 345 -36.81 4.69 23.17
CA TYR A 345 -35.90 5.49 22.33
C TYR A 345 -34.45 5.31 22.79
N LYS A 346 -33.51 5.46 21.87
CA LYS A 346 -32.07 5.37 22.13
C LYS A 346 -31.43 6.76 22.16
N VAL A 347 -30.61 7.02 23.16
CA VAL A 347 -29.84 8.25 23.32
C VAL A 347 -28.37 7.93 23.54
N ASN A 348 -27.49 8.70 22.90
CA ASN A 348 -26.06 8.60 23.12
C ASN A 348 -25.67 9.36 24.40
N ALA A 349 -25.06 8.65 25.34
CA ALA A 349 -24.41 9.18 26.53
C ALA A 349 -22.93 8.79 26.52
N ALA A 350 -22.05 9.74 26.19
CA ALA A 350 -20.60 9.55 26.18
C ALA A 350 -20.12 8.30 25.37
N GLY A 351 -20.72 8.07 24.20
CA GLY A 351 -20.39 6.92 23.34
C GLY A 351 -21.03 5.60 23.76
N LYS A 352 -21.99 5.63 24.70
CA LYS A 352 -22.80 4.47 25.11
C LYS A 352 -24.29 4.75 24.89
N ALA A 353 -25.09 3.71 24.68
CA ALA A 353 -26.53 3.84 24.50
C ALA A 353 -27.26 3.75 25.84
N ILE A 354 -28.12 4.73 26.08
CA ILE A 354 -29.13 4.69 27.14
C ILE A 354 -30.51 4.64 26.49
N TYR A 355 -31.37 3.72 26.94
CA TYR A 355 -32.75 3.65 26.48
C TYR A 355 -33.67 4.50 27.37
N ILE A 356 -34.66 5.17 26.78
CA ILE A 356 -35.62 6.01 27.52
C ILE A 356 -37.05 5.77 27.06
N CYS A 357 -37.99 5.96 28.00
CA CYS A 357 -39.42 5.77 27.75
C CYS A 357 -40.06 6.90 26.93
N CYS A 358 -39.49 8.11 26.93
CA CYS A 358 -40.01 9.24 26.15
C CYS A 358 -38.88 10.21 25.73
N PRO A 359 -39.04 10.99 24.63
CA PRO A 359 -37.99 11.91 24.16
C PRO A 359 -37.66 13.05 25.15
N GLY A 360 -38.57 13.35 26.10
CA GLY A 360 -38.36 14.40 27.10
C GLY A 360 -37.20 14.15 28.06
N CYS A 361 -36.78 12.88 28.22
CA CYS A 361 -35.69 12.50 29.12
C CYS A 361 -34.30 12.76 28.52
N ALA A 362 -34.18 12.88 27.20
CA ALA A 362 -32.90 12.95 26.51
C ALA A 362 -32.07 14.18 26.90
N LYS A 363 -32.70 15.33 27.15
CA LYS A 363 -32.00 16.58 27.52
C LYS A 363 -31.22 16.42 28.83
N LYS A 364 -31.78 15.70 29.81
CA LYS A 364 -31.10 15.40 31.08
C LYS A 364 -29.91 14.47 30.87
N ILE A 365 -30.04 13.50 29.96
CA ILE A 365 -28.96 12.56 29.62
C ILE A 365 -27.81 13.26 28.90
N ALA A 366 -28.12 14.14 27.95
CA ALA A 366 -27.12 14.92 27.23
C ALA A 366 -26.35 15.90 28.14
N ALA A 367 -27.02 16.47 29.16
CA ALA A 367 -26.39 17.39 30.11
C ALA A 367 -25.44 16.69 31.10
N GLU A 368 -25.76 15.48 31.53
CA GLU A 368 -24.99 14.74 32.55
C GLU A 368 -24.76 13.26 32.16
N PRO A 369 -24.10 12.95 31.03
CA PRO A 369 -24.06 11.58 30.48
C PRO A 369 -23.45 10.56 31.44
N ASN A 370 -22.35 10.93 32.12
CA ASN A 370 -21.68 10.04 33.08
C ASN A 370 -22.53 9.73 34.32
N LYS A 371 -23.38 10.66 34.76
CA LYS A 371 -24.30 10.46 35.88
C LYS A 371 -25.31 9.37 35.55
N TRP A 372 -25.93 9.42 34.37
CA TRP A 372 -26.94 8.43 33.98
C TRP A 372 -26.33 7.07 33.66
N LEU A 373 -25.08 7.02 33.17
CA LEU A 373 -24.33 5.78 33.08
C LEU A 373 -24.04 5.17 34.46
N ALA A 374 -23.74 6.00 35.47
CA ALA A 374 -23.57 5.53 36.84
C ALA A 374 -24.89 5.03 37.45
N VAL A 375 -26.01 5.69 37.16
CA VAL A 375 -27.36 5.22 37.56
C VAL A 375 -27.63 3.84 36.97
N LEU A 376 -27.42 3.63 35.67
CA LEU A 376 -27.59 2.31 35.05
C LEU A 376 -26.68 1.26 35.68
N LYS A 377 -25.41 1.60 35.93
CA LYS A 377 -24.48 0.70 36.60
C LYS A 377 -24.94 0.33 38.01
N SER A 378 -25.50 1.28 38.77
CA SER A 378 -26.07 1.01 40.09
C SER A 378 -27.31 0.11 40.05
N GLN A 379 -28.02 0.09 38.92
CA GLN A 379 -29.16 -0.80 38.65
C GLN A 379 -28.73 -2.16 38.08
N GLY A 380 -27.41 -2.43 38.01
CA GLY A 380 -26.87 -3.67 37.45
C GLY A 380 -26.94 -3.73 35.92
N VAL A 381 -27.19 -2.59 35.26
CA VAL A 381 -27.30 -2.50 33.80
C VAL A 381 -26.02 -1.92 33.22
N GLU A 382 -25.38 -2.65 32.31
CA GLU A 382 -24.23 -2.14 31.59
C GLU A 382 -24.66 -1.57 30.22
N ALA A 383 -24.44 -0.27 30.02
CA ALA A 383 -24.80 0.40 28.79
C ALA A 383 -23.87 -0.01 27.62
N PRO A 384 -24.42 -0.45 26.47
CA PRO A 384 -23.62 -0.86 25.32
C PRO A 384 -22.94 0.34 24.66
N LEU A 385 -21.76 0.12 24.12
CA LEU A 385 -21.03 1.10 23.31
C LEU A 385 -21.77 1.36 22.01
N ILE A 386 -21.77 2.60 21.56
CA ILE A 386 -22.27 2.97 20.24
C ILE A 386 -21.10 2.91 19.25
N LYS A 387 -21.29 2.21 18.12
CA LYS A 387 -20.37 2.21 16.97
C LYS A 387 -20.97 2.85 15.73
#